data_AF-A0A6A4EZZ7-F1
#
_entry.id   AF-A0A6A4EZZ7-F1
#
_cell.length_a   1.000
_cell.length_b   1.000
_cell.length_c   1.000
_cell.angle_alpha   90.00
_cell.angle_beta   90.00
_cell.angle_gamma   90.00
#
_symmetry.space_group_name_H-M   'P 1'
#
loop_
_entity.id
_entity.type
_entity.pdbx_description
1 polymer ?
#
loop_
_entity_poly.entity_id
_entity_poly.type
_entity_poly.pdbx_seq_one_letter_code
_entity_poly.pdbx_strand_id
1 'polypeptide(L)'
;MVAEARRIRNQQRSDAATVLQRAIRTFLLRRRARNIVRELLEVQQRAEEMKRWASTLVQSYWRRRQAHHRVREERKIQRTRWKQLVDTYNQHGAGYGAPFFYNQVNGEIRWRLPRDLLSLTVRPTCAQCETPDSASFECSTCSEFFCDHCDVVVHGGGKRRLHNKRKLFDFYGRRRDYGDGEFPSIWPSEILQDAARGYDFEKLVPRDSYQDMLWEISRFVPVSTGNWDDELAAAKAAEAATSPAVALAFATMLSESASAKPNNTSTIDTDSDGLGRPSGPKHHLLYREQDFDENGVSLWESFYDYGQEEYRYYHRISKRVVTQLPGQAQQ
;
A
#
# COMPACT_ATOMS: atom_id res chain seq x y z
N MET A 1 58.86 33.06 -89.80
CA MET A 1 58.75 31.58 -89.81
C MET A 1 59.12 30.89 -88.49
N VAL A 2 60.33 30.38 -88.23
CA VAL A 2 60.53 29.40 -87.10
C VAL A 2 60.21 29.93 -85.70
N ALA A 3 60.66 31.14 -85.34
CA ALA A 3 60.36 31.75 -84.04
C ALA A 3 58.87 32.10 -83.86
N GLU A 4 58.21 32.41 -84.96
CA GLU A 4 56.80 32.80 -85.07
C GLU A 4 55.89 31.58 -84.91
N ALA A 5 56.25 30.46 -85.55
CA ALA A 5 55.63 29.15 -85.33
C ALA A 5 55.84 28.61 -83.88
N ARG A 6 56.86 29.09 -83.15
CA ARG A 6 56.98 28.86 -81.69
C ARG A 6 56.04 29.76 -80.89
N ARG A 7 55.91 31.06 -81.23
CA ARG A 7 54.94 31.98 -80.58
C ARG A 7 53.52 31.44 -80.68
N ILE A 8 53.04 31.14 -81.90
CA ILE A 8 51.69 30.62 -82.15
C ILE A 8 51.43 29.34 -81.32
N ARG A 9 52.40 28.41 -81.30
CA ARG A 9 52.27 27.14 -80.56
C ARG A 9 52.30 27.31 -79.04
N ASN A 10 53.01 28.32 -78.52
CA ASN A 10 52.96 28.68 -77.11
C ASN A 10 51.65 29.39 -76.73
N GLN A 11 51.11 30.20 -77.64
CA GLN A 11 49.83 30.89 -77.46
C GLN A 11 48.66 29.89 -77.44
N GLN A 12 48.62 28.95 -78.40
CA GLN A 12 47.71 27.80 -78.37
C GLN A 12 47.80 26.98 -77.06
N ARG A 13 49.00 26.87 -76.48
CA ARG A 13 49.22 26.20 -75.18
C ARG A 13 48.71 27.02 -73.99
N SER A 14 48.87 28.35 -73.97
CA SER A 14 48.27 29.19 -72.94
C SER A 14 46.75 29.16 -73.03
N ASP A 15 46.20 29.23 -74.25
CA ASP A 15 44.76 29.26 -74.46
C ASP A 15 44.12 27.94 -74.00
N ALA A 16 44.67 26.80 -74.41
CA ALA A 16 44.28 25.47 -73.92
C ALA A 16 44.41 25.34 -72.39
N ALA A 17 45.48 25.90 -71.80
CA ALA A 17 45.66 25.91 -70.35
C ALA A 17 44.58 26.74 -69.63
N THR A 18 44.16 27.89 -70.16
CA THR A 18 43.07 28.69 -69.57
C THR A 18 41.71 27.96 -69.65
N VAL A 19 41.44 27.24 -70.74
CA VAL A 19 40.24 26.41 -70.89
C VAL A 19 40.23 25.28 -69.85
N LEU A 20 41.35 24.57 -69.70
CA LEU A 20 41.51 23.52 -68.68
C LEU A 20 41.37 24.07 -67.25
N GLN A 21 42.03 25.19 -66.94
CA GLN A 21 41.92 25.85 -65.63
C GLN A 21 40.47 26.29 -65.34
N ARG A 22 39.75 26.84 -66.33
CA ARG A 22 38.35 27.26 -66.19
C ARG A 22 37.43 26.06 -65.99
N ALA A 23 37.66 24.96 -66.69
CA ALA A 23 36.93 23.70 -66.51
C ALA A 23 37.17 23.09 -65.12
N ILE A 24 38.43 22.97 -64.70
CA ILE A 24 38.83 22.43 -63.38
C ILE A 24 38.28 23.31 -62.25
N ARG A 25 38.40 24.63 -62.34
CA ARG A 25 37.84 25.57 -61.34
C ARG A 25 36.32 25.44 -61.24
N THR A 26 35.63 25.27 -62.37
CA THR A 26 34.16 25.04 -62.40
C THR A 26 33.78 23.69 -61.80
N PHE A 27 34.55 22.63 -62.08
CA PHE A 27 34.36 21.30 -61.48
C PHE A 27 34.57 21.33 -59.96
N LEU A 28 35.64 21.96 -59.47
CA LEU A 28 35.93 22.10 -58.04
C LEU A 28 34.85 22.91 -57.31
N LEU A 29 34.36 24.01 -57.91
CA LEU A 29 33.24 24.78 -57.36
C LEU A 29 31.96 23.94 -57.28
N ARG A 30 31.61 23.20 -58.35
CA ARG A 30 30.46 22.29 -58.36
C ARG A 30 30.60 21.16 -57.33
N ARG A 31 31.80 20.61 -57.15
CA ARG A 31 32.09 19.59 -56.11
C ARG A 31 31.93 20.16 -54.70
N ARG A 32 32.47 21.36 -54.43
CA ARG A 32 32.32 22.04 -53.13
C ARG A 32 30.86 22.38 -52.83
N ALA A 33 30.12 22.89 -53.80
CA ALA A 33 28.69 23.17 -53.65
C ALA A 33 27.88 21.90 -53.33
N ARG A 34 28.15 20.78 -54.03
CA ARG A 34 27.50 19.49 -53.74
C ARG A 34 27.81 18.96 -52.33
N ASN A 35 29.05 19.10 -51.85
CA ASN A 35 29.41 18.73 -50.48
C ASN A 35 28.62 19.57 -49.46
N ILE A 36 28.61 20.90 -49.61
CA ILE A 36 27.87 21.81 -48.70
C ILE A 36 26.37 21.50 -48.69
N VAL A 37 25.75 21.25 -49.85
CA VAL A 37 24.33 20.87 -49.92
C VAL A 37 24.06 19.55 -49.20
N ARG A 38 24.95 18.55 -49.33
CA ARG A 38 24.82 17.27 -48.61
C ARG A 38 24.98 17.47 -47.10
N GLU A 39 26.00 18.23 -46.66
CA GLU A 39 26.23 18.55 -45.25
C GLU A 39 25.02 19.26 -44.62
N LEU A 40 24.38 20.18 -45.35
CA LEU A 40 23.14 20.85 -44.91
C LEU A 40 21.95 19.87 -44.80
N LEU A 41 21.80 18.94 -45.74
CA LEU A 41 20.77 17.89 -45.67
C LEU A 41 21.02 16.92 -44.50
N GLU A 42 22.27 16.53 -44.26
CA GLU A 42 22.68 15.72 -43.10
C GLU A 42 22.41 16.45 -41.76
N VAL A 43 22.51 17.79 -41.71
CA VAL A 43 22.11 18.60 -40.54
C VAL A 43 20.59 18.64 -40.39
N GLN A 44 19.83 18.80 -41.48
CA GLN A 44 18.36 18.78 -41.44
C GLN A 44 17.81 17.42 -40.98
N GLN A 45 18.36 16.31 -41.49
CA GLN A 45 17.99 14.95 -41.08
C GLN A 45 18.24 14.73 -39.57
N ARG A 46 19.42 15.08 -39.06
CA ARG A 46 19.72 15.02 -37.62
C ARG A 46 18.78 15.89 -36.77
N ALA A 47 18.36 17.05 -37.28
CA ALA A 47 17.39 17.91 -36.60
C ALA A 47 15.97 17.31 -36.59
N GLU A 48 15.57 16.53 -37.60
CA GLU A 48 14.34 15.76 -37.57
C GLU A 48 14.42 14.54 -36.64
N GLU A 49 15.52 13.79 -36.68
CA GLU A 49 15.77 12.66 -35.78
C GLU A 49 15.73 13.10 -34.32
N MET A 50 16.34 14.24 -33.99
CA MET A 50 16.29 14.84 -32.65
C MET A 50 14.85 15.19 -32.22
N LYS A 51 14.02 15.72 -33.14
CA LYS A 51 12.59 15.98 -32.87
C LYS A 51 11.80 14.69 -32.64
N ARG A 52 12.06 13.63 -33.42
CA ARG A 52 11.43 12.31 -33.30
C ARG A 52 11.85 11.60 -32.00
N TRP A 53 13.12 11.72 -31.61
CA TRP A 53 13.64 11.23 -30.34
C TRP A 53 13.00 11.97 -29.15
N ALA A 54 13.00 13.31 -29.17
CA ALA A 54 12.41 14.11 -28.10
C ALA A 54 10.90 13.86 -27.94
N SER A 55 10.14 13.75 -29.04
CA SER A 55 8.71 13.44 -28.97
C SER A 55 8.45 12.02 -28.45
N THR A 56 9.28 11.04 -28.83
CA THR A 56 9.23 9.68 -28.28
C THR A 56 9.50 9.66 -26.78
N LEU A 57 10.49 10.43 -26.30
CA LEU A 57 10.83 10.55 -24.89
C LEU A 57 9.65 11.13 -24.09
N VAL A 58 9.09 12.26 -24.54
CA VAL A 58 7.91 12.90 -23.91
C VAL A 58 6.69 11.96 -23.92
N GLN A 59 6.42 11.27 -25.04
CA GLN A 59 5.33 10.29 -25.12
C GLN A 59 5.55 9.11 -24.15
N SER A 60 6.77 8.60 -24.03
CA SER A 60 7.08 7.49 -23.11
C SER A 60 6.88 7.89 -21.64
N TYR A 61 7.31 9.11 -21.27
CA TYR A 61 7.08 9.67 -19.95
C TYR A 61 5.59 9.85 -19.65
N TRP A 62 4.83 10.43 -20.59
CA TRP A 62 3.39 10.62 -20.42
C TRP A 62 2.62 9.31 -20.31
N ARG A 63 2.93 8.32 -21.17
CA ARG A 63 2.34 6.96 -21.08
C ARG A 63 2.65 6.30 -19.74
N ARG A 64 3.89 6.41 -19.24
CA ARG A 64 4.28 5.91 -17.90
C ARG A 64 3.52 6.62 -16.79
N ARG A 65 3.42 7.96 -16.83
CA ARG A 65 2.68 8.77 -15.85
C ARG A 65 1.18 8.43 -15.83
N GLN A 66 0.58 8.23 -16.99
CA GLN A 66 -0.82 7.79 -17.13
C GLN A 66 -1.03 6.36 -16.62
N ALA A 67 -0.11 5.43 -16.89
CA ALA A 67 -0.16 4.08 -16.35
C ALA A 67 -0.08 4.08 -14.80
N HIS A 68 0.85 4.84 -14.21
CA HIS A 68 0.91 5.00 -12.76
C HIS A 68 -0.37 5.63 -12.19
N HIS A 69 -0.98 6.61 -12.86
CA HIS A 69 -2.24 7.20 -12.42
C HIS A 69 -3.39 6.18 -12.45
N ARG A 70 -3.51 5.38 -13.52
CA ARG A 70 -4.53 4.32 -13.60
C ARG A 70 -4.35 3.28 -12.50
N VAL A 71 -3.14 2.73 -12.35
CA VAL A 71 -2.82 1.76 -11.29
C VAL A 71 -3.06 2.34 -9.88
N ARG A 72 -2.87 3.66 -9.68
CA ARG A 72 -3.19 4.32 -8.40
C ARG A 72 -4.70 4.46 -8.17
N GLU A 73 -5.49 4.79 -9.18
CA GLU A 73 -6.96 4.80 -9.04
C GLU A 73 -7.54 3.37 -8.94
N GLU A 74 -7.01 2.39 -9.67
CA GLU A 74 -7.36 0.98 -9.53
C GLU A 74 -7.11 0.47 -8.10
N ARG A 75 -5.94 0.79 -7.50
CA ARG A 75 -5.66 0.51 -6.08
C ARG A 75 -6.58 1.27 -5.11
N LYS A 76 -6.99 2.50 -5.43
CA LYS A 76 -7.99 3.26 -4.65
C LYS A 76 -9.41 2.71 -4.78
N ILE A 77 -9.73 1.99 -5.85
CA ILE A 77 -10.99 1.28 -6.05
C ILE A 77 -10.93 -0.08 -5.34
N GLN A 78 -9.80 -0.79 -5.46
CA GLN A 78 -9.47 -2.04 -4.75
C GLN A 78 -9.17 -1.85 -3.25
N ARG A 79 -9.62 -0.76 -2.61
CA ARG A 79 -9.45 -0.54 -1.16
C ARG A 79 -10.20 -1.62 -0.39
N THR A 80 -9.45 -2.58 0.15
CA THR A 80 -9.91 -3.79 0.82
C THR A 80 -10.64 -3.46 2.13
N ARG A 81 -11.94 -3.15 2.03
CA ARG A 81 -12.79 -2.89 3.20
C ARG A 81 -13.08 -4.20 3.92
N TRP A 82 -12.15 -4.58 4.80
CA TRP A 82 -12.32 -5.68 5.73
C TRP A 82 -13.37 -5.33 6.79
N LYS A 83 -14.22 -6.31 7.09
CA LYS A 83 -15.18 -6.31 8.21
C LYS A 83 -14.85 -7.48 9.12
N GLN A 84 -14.92 -7.29 10.43
CA GLN A 84 -15.04 -8.42 11.35
C GLN A 84 -16.50 -8.86 11.40
N LEU A 85 -16.73 -10.18 11.36
CA LEU A 85 -18.04 -10.84 11.37
C LEU A 85 -17.96 -12.09 12.26
N VAL A 86 -19.08 -12.79 12.43
CA VAL A 86 -19.20 -14.00 13.25
C VAL A 86 -19.93 -15.08 12.47
N ASP A 87 -19.37 -16.29 12.45
CA ASP A 87 -19.99 -17.46 11.81
C ASP A 87 -21.04 -18.08 12.74
N THR A 88 -22.26 -17.55 12.69
CA THR A 88 -23.36 -17.96 13.57
C THR A 88 -23.82 -19.40 13.38
N TYR A 89 -23.49 -20.03 12.25
CA TYR A 89 -23.99 -21.36 11.87
C TYR A 89 -22.88 -22.38 11.54
N ASN A 90 -21.62 -22.03 11.78
CA ASN A 90 -20.44 -22.84 11.44
C ASN A 90 -20.35 -23.18 9.94
N GLN A 91 -20.72 -22.25 9.06
CA GLN A 91 -20.69 -22.41 7.59
C GLN A 91 -19.26 -22.47 7.04
N HIS A 92 -18.28 -21.98 7.79
CA HIS A 92 -16.87 -21.88 7.40
C HIS A 92 -15.96 -22.81 8.23
N GLY A 93 -16.51 -23.57 9.18
CA GLY A 93 -15.87 -24.74 9.80
C GLY A 93 -15.06 -24.51 11.08
N ALA A 94 -14.93 -23.27 11.57
CA ALA A 94 -14.13 -22.95 12.78
C ALA A 94 -14.94 -22.91 14.10
N GLY A 95 -16.19 -23.36 14.09
CA GLY A 95 -17.08 -23.44 15.26
C GLY A 95 -18.24 -22.45 15.23
N TYR A 96 -19.32 -22.78 15.94
CA TYR A 96 -20.49 -21.90 16.08
C TYR A 96 -20.12 -20.65 16.88
N GLY A 97 -20.29 -19.48 16.27
CA GLY A 97 -19.90 -18.20 16.87
C GLY A 97 -18.43 -17.80 16.61
N ALA A 98 -17.69 -18.50 15.75
CA ALA A 98 -16.31 -18.17 15.47
C ALA A 98 -16.16 -16.78 14.77
N PRO A 99 -15.38 -15.84 15.31
CA PRO A 99 -15.18 -14.53 14.69
C PRO A 99 -14.13 -14.57 13.56
N PHE A 100 -14.49 -14.00 12.40
CA PHE A 100 -13.67 -13.97 11.19
C PHE A 100 -13.62 -12.58 10.54
N PHE A 101 -12.70 -12.38 9.59
CA PHE A 101 -12.58 -11.18 8.78
C PHE A 101 -13.03 -11.45 7.35
N TYR A 102 -13.94 -10.62 6.84
CA TYR A 102 -14.51 -10.68 5.49
C TYR A 102 -14.14 -9.43 4.70
N ASN A 103 -13.57 -9.61 3.50
CA ASN A 103 -13.21 -8.52 2.60
C ASN A 103 -14.36 -8.22 1.63
N GLN A 104 -14.97 -7.03 1.75
CA GLN A 104 -16.11 -6.65 0.92
C GLN A 104 -15.80 -6.47 -0.58
N VAL A 105 -14.54 -6.53 -1.01
CA VAL A 105 -14.14 -6.27 -2.41
C VAL A 105 -13.93 -7.55 -3.21
N ASN A 106 -13.32 -8.58 -2.62
CA ASN A 106 -13.02 -9.86 -3.28
C ASN A 106 -13.77 -11.07 -2.67
N GLY A 107 -14.52 -10.88 -1.58
CA GLY A 107 -15.23 -11.94 -0.87
C GLY A 107 -14.33 -12.84 0.00
N GLU A 108 -13.06 -12.50 0.18
CA GLU A 108 -12.09 -13.29 0.93
C GLU A 108 -12.44 -13.35 2.43
N ILE A 109 -12.37 -14.55 2.98
CA ILE A 109 -12.53 -14.85 4.41
C ILE A 109 -11.15 -15.17 4.99
N ARG A 110 -10.84 -14.62 6.16
CA ARG A 110 -9.66 -14.92 6.96
C ARG A 110 -10.06 -15.18 8.40
N TRP A 111 -9.41 -16.13 9.05
CA TRP A 111 -9.52 -16.32 10.49
C TRP A 111 -8.57 -15.38 11.24
N ARG A 112 -7.32 -15.22 10.78
CA ARG A 112 -6.37 -14.24 11.33
C ARG A 112 -6.67 -12.83 10.85
N LEU A 113 -6.15 -11.87 11.59
CA LEU A 113 -6.17 -10.46 11.21
C LEU A 113 -5.42 -10.30 9.87
N PRO A 114 -6.06 -9.81 8.79
CA PRO A 114 -5.41 -9.67 7.48
C PRO A 114 -4.32 -8.60 7.49
N ARG A 115 -3.39 -8.66 6.52
CA ARG A 115 -2.27 -7.70 6.37
C ARG A 115 -2.64 -6.24 6.63
N ASP A 116 -3.73 -5.77 6.01
CA ASP A 116 -4.16 -4.37 6.01
C ASP A 116 -4.63 -3.89 7.40
N LEU A 117 -5.11 -4.82 8.23
CA LEU A 117 -5.48 -4.57 9.63
C LEU A 117 -4.30 -4.85 10.59
N LEU A 118 -3.44 -5.84 10.29
CA LEU A 118 -2.19 -6.06 11.02
C LEU A 118 -1.26 -4.83 10.95
N SER A 119 -1.28 -4.05 9.87
CA SER A 119 -0.56 -2.77 9.77
C SER A 119 -1.09 -1.65 10.67
N LEU A 120 -2.31 -1.78 11.21
CA LEU A 120 -2.88 -0.83 12.18
C LEU A 120 -2.54 -1.19 13.63
N THR A 121 -2.18 -2.45 13.90
CA THR A 121 -1.75 -2.86 15.24
C THR A 121 -0.39 -2.27 15.58
N VAL A 122 -0.27 -1.70 16.79
CA VAL A 122 0.97 -1.18 17.39
C VAL A 122 2.08 -2.23 17.30
N ARG A 123 3.32 -1.81 17.05
CA ARG A 123 4.44 -2.74 16.88
C ARG A 123 4.85 -3.25 18.26
N PRO A 124 4.99 -4.58 18.47
CA PRO A 124 5.28 -5.10 19.79
C PRO A 124 6.60 -4.57 20.37
N THR A 125 6.62 -4.42 21.69
CA THR A 125 7.84 -4.20 22.49
C THR A 125 8.82 -5.37 22.30
N CYS A 126 10.11 -5.11 22.45
CA CYS A 126 11.09 -6.18 22.54
C CYS A 126 11.16 -6.72 23.98
N ALA A 127 10.98 -8.03 24.17
CA ALA A 127 11.00 -8.66 25.49
C ALA A 127 12.37 -8.54 26.21
N GLN A 128 13.47 -8.37 25.47
CA GLN A 128 14.83 -8.38 26.01
C GLN A 128 15.38 -6.98 26.36
N CYS A 129 14.86 -5.90 25.78
CA CYS A 129 15.31 -4.53 26.02
C CYS A 129 14.16 -3.54 26.26
N GLU A 130 12.93 -4.05 26.43
CA GLU A 130 11.67 -3.36 26.78
C GLU A 130 11.28 -2.17 25.89
N THR A 131 12.04 -1.90 24.83
CA THR A 131 11.88 -0.74 23.97
C THR A 131 10.56 -0.84 23.19
N PRO A 132 9.67 0.17 23.24
CA PRO A 132 8.41 0.18 22.50
C PRO A 132 8.64 0.20 20.98
N ASP A 133 7.66 -0.30 20.24
CA ASP A 133 7.63 -0.34 18.77
C ASP A 133 8.94 -0.83 18.10
N SER A 134 9.68 -1.73 18.76
CA SER A 134 11.05 -2.12 18.37
C SER A 134 11.18 -3.54 17.83
N ALA A 135 10.22 -4.43 18.08
CA ALA A 135 10.34 -5.84 17.67
C ALA A 135 10.26 -6.01 16.15
N SER A 136 11.27 -6.63 15.54
CA SER A 136 11.32 -6.99 14.12
C SER A 136 11.09 -8.49 13.89
N PHE A 137 11.34 -9.32 14.91
CA PHE A 137 11.15 -10.76 14.91
C PHE A 137 10.18 -11.20 16.01
N GLU A 138 9.57 -12.36 15.78
CA GLU A 138 8.92 -13.17 16.81
C GLU A 138 9.48 -14.59 16.76
N CYS A 139 9.55 -15.25 17.92
CA CYS A 139 10.05 -16.61 18.06
C CYS A 139 9.00 -17.50 18.72
N SER A 140 8.60 -18.58 18.04
CA SER A 140 7.62 -19.53 18.60
C SER A 140 8.22 -20.35 19.74
N THR A 141 9.49 -20.75 19.64
CA THR A 141 10.17 -21.53 20.69
C THR A 141 10.40 -20.75 22.00
N CYS A 142 10.50 -19.42 21.94
CA CYS A 142 10.58 -18.56 23.14
C CYS A 142 9.22 -17.96 23.53
N SER A 143 8.18 -18.07 22.70
CA SER A 143 6.91 -17.32 22.83
C SER A 143 7.08 -15.79 22.97
N GLU A 144 8.15 -15.22 22.40
CA GLU A 144 8.61 -13.84 22.68
C GLU A 144 8.93 -13.02 21.41
N PHE A 145 8.95 -11.69 21.57
CA PHE A 145 9.24 -10.69 20.54
C PHE A 145 10.63 -10.04 20.69
N PHE A 146 11.34 -9.86 19.58
CA PHE A 146 12.74 -9.37 19.58
C PHE A 146 13.00 -8.28 18.53
N CYS A 147 13.78 -7.26 18.90
CA CYS A 147 14.38 -6.33 17.95
C CYS A 147 15.61 -6.96 17.27
N ASP A 148 16.09 -6.39 16.16
CA ASP A 148 17.19 -6.98 15.36
C ASP A 148 18.48 -7.19 16.17
N HIS A 149 18.77 -6.32 17.14
CA HIS A 149 19.93 -6.47 18.03
C HIS A 149 19.74 -7.62 19.03
N CYS A 150 18.62 -7.64 19.74
CA CYS A 150 18.35 -8.67 20.75
C CYS A 150 18.15 -10.06 20.15
N ASP A 151 17.64 -10.18 18.92
CA ASP A 151 17.60 -11.46 18.21
C ASP A 151 19.02 -12.03 17.96
N VAL A 152 19.99 -11.19 17.64
CA VAL A 152 21.40 -11.61 17.46
C VAL A 152 22.03 -11.97 18.81
N VAL A 153 21.73 -11.25 19.90
CA VAL A 153 22.24 -11.57 21.24
C VAL A 153 21.65 -12.88 21.77
N VAL A 154 20.33 -13.09 21.64
CA VAL A 154 19.62 -14.23 22.25
C VAL A 154 19.66 -15.49 21.36
N HIS A 155 19.60 -15.35 20.03
CA HIS A 155 19.56 -16.46 19.08
C HIS A 155 20.80 -16.55 18.17
N GLY A 156 21.83 -15.73 18.36
CA GLY A 156 23.07 -15.83 17.57
C GLY A 156 23.90 -17.09 17.87
N GLY A 157 23.77 -17.65 19.08
CA GLY A 157 24.61 -18.73 19.58
C GLY A 157 23.87 -19.93 20.19
N GLY A 158 24.64 -21.00 20.45
CA GLY A 158 24.19 -22.19 21.15
C GLY A 158 22.96 -22.88 20.54
N LYS A 159 22.15 -23.53 21.39
CA LYS A 159 20.90 -24.18 20.98
C LYS A 159 19.84 -23.19 20.50
N ARG A 160 19.83 -21.96 21.03
CA ARG A 160 18.84 -20.91 20.69
C ARG A 160 18.88 -20.48 19.22
N ARG A 161 20.01 -20.67 18.52
CA ARG A 161 20.12 -20.47 17.06
C ARG A 161 19.24 -21.39 16.22
N LEU A 162 18.78 -22.51 16.78
CA LEU A 162 17.88 -23.47 16.11
C LEU A 162 16.39 -23.21 16.40
N HIS A 163 16.05 -22.12 17.10
CA HIS A 163 14.67 -21.77 17.38
C HIS A 163 13.94 -21.30 16.11
N ASN A 164 12.67 -21.67 16.00
CA ASN A 164 11.81 -21.18 14.92
C ASN A 164 11.50 -19.70 15.16
N LYS A 165 11.95 -18.84 14.24
CA LYS A 165 11.73 -17.39 14.27
C LYS A 165 11.35 -16.84 12.89
N ARG A 166 10.47 -15.84 12.88
CA ARG A 166 9.99 -15.20 11.64
C ARG A 166 9.97 -13.68 11.79
N LYS A 167 10.02 -12.95 10.66
CA LYS A 167 10.05 -11.49 10.64
C LYS A 167 8.63 -10.93 10.64
N LEU A 168 8.34 -10.01 11.55
CA LEU A 168 7.08 -9.27 11.58
C LEU A 168 6.95 -8.29 10.40
N PHE A 169 8.07 -7.84 9.83
CA PHE A 169 8.11 -6.80 8.78
C PHE A 169 8.94 -7.21 7.55
N ASP A 170 8.64 -6.61 6.40
CA ASP A 170 9.44 -6.71 5.18
C ASP A 170 10.62 -5.72 5.19
N PHE A 171 11.44 -5.74 4.12
CA PHE A 171 12.60 -4.85 3.98
C PHE A 171 12.22 -3.36 3.98
N TYR A 172 11.01 -3.02 3.55
CA TYR A 172 10.48 -1.66 3.53
C TYR A 172 9.79 -1.28 4.85
N GLY A 173 9.87 -2.14 5.87
CA GLY A 173 9.25 -1.94 7.17
C GLY A 173 7.73 -2.00 7.16
N ARG A 174 7.13 -2.65 6.15
CA ARG A 174 5.69 -2.93 6.08
C ARG A 174 5.39 -4.25 6.78
N ARG A 175 4.23 -4.35 7.44
CA ARG A 175 3.83 -5.56 8.17
C ARG A 175 3.72 -6.75 7.22
N ARG A 176 4.24 -7.90 7.65
CA ARG A 176 4.07 -9.21 7.01
C ARG A 176 2.79 -9.85 7.53
N ASP A 177 2.11 -10.52 6.61
CA ASP A 177 0.96 -11.39 6.84
C ASP A 177 1.45 -12.83 6.56
N TYR A 178 1.08 -13.76 7.43
CA TYR A 178 1.46 -15.18 7.36
C TYR A 178 0.25 -16.07 7.02
N GLY A 179 -0.88 -15.49 6.65
CA GLY A 179 -2.14 -16.20 6.46
C GLY A 179 -2.82 -16.54 7.79
N ASP A 180 -3.65 -17.56 7.79
CA ASP A 180 -4.40 -17.98 8.98
C ASP A 180 -3.55 -18.77 10.01
N GLY A 181 -2.33 -19.15 9.63
CA GLY A 181 -1.39 -19.91 10.46
C GLY A 181 -1.72 -21.40 10.53
N GLU A 182 -1.15 -22.06 11.53
CA GLU A 182 -1.49 -23.44 11.92
C GLU A 182 -2.06 -23.40 13.35
N PHE A 183 -2.89 -24.38 13.70
CA PHE A 183 -3.54 -24.46 15.01
C PHE A 183 -3.15 -25.75 15.74
N PRO A 184 -2.82 -25.72 17.05
CA PRO A 184 -2.79 -24.56 17.95
C PRO A 184 -1.71 -23.52 17.61
N SER A 185 -2.00 -22.25 17.91
CA SER A 185 -1.12 -21.11 17.62
C SER A 185 0.22 -21.21 18.34
N ILE A 186 1.31 -21.36 17.58
CA ILE A 186 2.68 -21.38 18.14
C ILE A 186 3.38 -20.02 18.10
N TRP A 187 2.86 -19.04 17.35
CA TRP A 187 3.53 -17.76 17.13
C TRP A 187 2.98 -16.66 18.06
N PRO A 188 3.82 -15.83 18.70
CA PRO A 188 3.39 -14.81 19.64
C PRO A 188 2.27 -13.88 19.12
N SER A 189 2.36 -13.44 17.86
CA SER A 189 1.34 -12.59 17.24
C SER A 189 0.03 -13.31 16.89
N GLU A 190 0.03 -14.65 16.82
CA GLU A 190 -1.18 -15.47 16.63
C GLU A 190 -1.81 -15.83 17.98
N ILE A 191 -0.99 -16.13 18.99
CA ILE A 191 -1.38 -16.36 20.38
C ILE A 191 -2.06 -15.11 20.96
N LEU A 192 -1.49 -13.92 20.77
CA LEU A 192 -2.11 -12.66 21.20
C LEU A 192 -3.43 -12.39 20.46
N GLN A 193 -3.55 -12.78 19.19
CA GLN A 193 -4.82 -12.68 18.45
C GLN A 193 -5.88 -13.65 18.96
N ASP A 194 -5.52 -14.83 19.46
CA ASP A 194 -6.47 -15.76 20.09
C ASP A 194 -6.81 -15.37 21.51
N ALA A 195 -5.85 -14.82 22.28
CA ALA A 195 -6.08 -14.30 23.62
C ALA A 195 -7.02 -13.09 23.63
N ALA A 196 -6.87 -12.17 22.66
CA ALA A 196 -7.71 -10.99 22.52
C ALA A 196 -9.14 -11.29 22.00
N ARG A 197 -9.40 -12.49 21.47
CA ARG A 197 -10.75 -12.88 21.03
C ARG A 197 -11.57 -13.43 22.18
N GLY A 198 -12.82 -13.00 22.24
CA GLY A 198 -13.85 -13.61 23.09
C GLY A 198 -14.30 -15.01 22.66
N TYR A 199 -13.47 -15.77 21.92
CA TYR A 199 -13.81 -17.10 21.41
C TYR A 199 -12.64 -18.07 21.63
N ASP A 200 -12.95 -19.29 22.06
CA ASP A 200 -11.97 -20.35 22.32
C ASP A 200 -11.98 -21.36 21.17
N PHE A 201 -11.02 -21.22 20.25
CA PHE A 201 -10.88 -22.10 19.09
C PHE A 201 -10.40 -23.52 19.44
N GLU A 202 -9.87 -23.78 20.64
CA GLU A 202 -9.53 -25.16 21.07
C GLU A 202 -10.78 -25.94 21.44
N LYS A 203 -11.76 -25.25 22.04
CA LYS A 203 -12.99 -25.84 22.61
C LYS A 203 -14.22 -25.58 21.75
N LEU A 204 -14.12 -24.73 20.73
CA LEU A 204 -15.20 -24.27 19.86
C LEU A 204 -16.36 -23.61 20.62
N VAL A 205 -16.04 -22.79 21.63
CA VAL A 205 -17.02 -22.10 22.48
C VAL A 205 -16.70 -20.61 22.70
N PRO A 206 -17.71 -19.77 22.91
CA PRO A 206 -17.57 -18.45 23.51
C PRO A 206 -16.73 -18.44 24.81
N ARG A 207 -15.97 -17.35 25.01
CA ARG A 207 -15.37 -16.98 26.30
C ARG A 207 -16.22 -15.91 27.00
N ASP A 208 -15.87 -15.56 28.23
CA ASP A 208 -16.60 -14.54 29.01
C ASP A 208 -16.71 -13.19 28.28
N SER A 209 -15.66 -12.79 27.55
CA SER A 209 -15.61 -11.56 26.73
C SER A 209 -16.27 -11.68 25.34
N TYR A 210 -16.92 -12.80 25.02
CA TYR A 210 -17.64 -12.98 23.75
C TYR A 210 -18.70 -11.90 23.53
N GLN A 211 -19.43 -11.54 24.58
CA GLN A 211 -20.52 -10.59 24.50
C GLN A 211 -20.01 -9.16 24.20
N ASP A 212 -18.85 -8.79 24.73
CA ASP A 212 -18.21 -7.50 24.46
C ASP A 212 -17.67 -7.45 23.02
N MET A 213 -17.06 -8.55 22.55
CA MET A 213 -16.61 -8.70 21.16
C MET A 213 -17.79 -8.59 20.16
N LEU A 214 -18.97 -9.13 20.48
CA LEU A 214 -20.20 -8.89 19.70
C LEU A 214 -20.66 -7.43 19.73
N TRP A 215 -20.50 -6.72 20.84
CA TRP A 215 -20.79 -5.28 20.93
C TRP A 215 -19.79 -4.43 20.13
N GLU A 216 -18.52 -4.81 20.07
CA GLU A 216 -17.51 -4.15 19.24
C GLU A 216 -17.78 -4.34 17.74
N ILE A 217 -18.10 -5.57 17.32
CA ILE A 217 -18.48 -5.88 15.93
C ILE A 217 -19.75 -5.11 15.53
N SER A 218 -20.80 -5.11 16.36
CA SER A 218 -22.09 -4.49 16.02
C SER A 218 -22.06 -2.96 16.00
N ARG A 219 -21.16 -2.31 16.74
CA ARG A 219 -20.93 -0.85 16.69
C ARG A 219 -20.34 -0.37 15.35
N PHE A 220 -19.81 -1.28 14.54
CA PHE A 220 -19.32 -1.12 13.17
C PHE A 220 -18.86 0.31 12.76
N VAL A 221 -17.70 0.73 13.26
CA VAL A 221 -16.91 1.73 12.54
C VAL A 221 -16.23 1.03 11.35
N PRO A 222 -16.52 1.39 10.09
CA PRO A 222 -15.81 0.83 8.97
C PRO A 222 -14.36 1.29 9.01
N VAL A 223 -13.44 0.39 9.35
CA VAL A 223 -12.00 0.68 9.30
C VAL A 223 -11.65 1.09 7.88
N SER A 224 -11.29 2.36 7.71
CA SER A 224 -10.70 2.83 6.45
C SER A 224 -9.30 2.26 6.34
N THR A 225 -9.19 1.13 5.65
CA THR A 225 -7.96 0.61 5.06
C THR A 225 -7.48 1.58 3.98
N GLY A 226 -6.97 2.71 4.47
CA GLY A 226 -6.37 3.79 3.70
C GLY A 226 -5.12 3.31 2.98
N ASN A 227 -4.57 4.19 2.14
CA ASN A 227 -3.41 3.87 1.33
C ASN A 227 -2.10 4.01 2.13
N TRP A 228 -2.00 3.27 3.23
CA TRP A 228 -0.87 3.32 4.17
C TRP A 228 0.47 3.01 3.48
N ASP A 229 0.49 2.24 2.39
CA ASP A 229 1.71 1.98 1.63
C ASP A 229 2.27 3.25 0.93
N ASP A 230 1.44 4.22 0.52
CA ASP A 230 1.92 5.53 0.05
C ASP A 230 2.31 6.44 1.23
N GLU A 231 1.48 6.52 2.28
CA GLU A 231 1.65 7.49 3.38
C GLU A 231 2.76 7.08 4.36
N LEU A 232 2.87 5.80 4.72
CA LEU A 232 3.97 5.30 5.57
C LEU A 232 5.30 5.28 4.81
N ALA A 233 5.29 5.05 3.49
CA ALA A 233 6.49 5.17 2.67
C ALA A 233 6.89 6.64 2.47
N ALA A 234 5.92 7.56 2.32
CA ALA A 234 6.20 9.00 2.31
C ALA A 234 6.70 9.50 3.67
N ALA A 235 6.13 9.01 4.78
CA ALA A 235 6.59 9.31 6.13
C ALA A 235 8.01 8.77 6.38
N LYS A 236 8.32 7.53 6.01
CA LYS A 236 9.68 6.97 6.12
C LYS A 236 10.68 7.58 5.14
N ALA A 237 10.24 8.03 3.97
CA ALA A 237 11.06 8.84 3.06
C ALA A 237 11.31 10.26 3.64
N ALA A 238 10.34 10.83 4.37
CA ALA A 238 10.51 12.08 5.10
C ALA A 238 11.44 11.90 6.31
N GLU A 239 11.31 10.82 7.10
CA GLU A 239 12.26 10.47 8.17
C GLU A 239 13.68 10.33 7.61
N ALA A 240 13.85 9.60 6.51
CA ALA A 240 15.13 9.45 5.82
C ALA A 240 15.67 10.79 5.27
N ALA A 241 14.80 11.71 4.84
CA ALA A 241 15.17 13.06 4.42
C ALA A 241 15.50 13.99 5.61
N THR A 242 14.92 13.76 6.79
CA THR A 242 15.28 14.43 8.05
C THR A 242 16.48 13.81 8.76
N SER A 243 17.09 12.75 8.20
CA SER A 243 18.37 12.22 8.67
C SER A 243 19.41 13.35 8.76
N PRO A 244 20.16 13.49 9.86
CA PRO A 244 21.03 14.65 10.09
C PRO A 244 22.12 14.81 9.02
N ALA A 245 22.50 13.73 8.33
CA ALA A 245 23.42 13.79 7.19
C ALA A 245 22.81 14.46 5.94
N VAL A 246 21.50 14.27 5.70
CA VAL A 246 20.77 14.93 4.61
C VAL A 246 20.44 16.38 5.00
N ALA A 247 20.07 16.61 6.26
CA ALA A 247 19.85 17.95 6.79
C ALA A 247 21.12 18.83 6.69
N LEU A 248 22.31 18.28 6.99
CA LEU A 248 23.59 18.98 6.81
C LEU A 248 23.87 19.37 5.36
N ALA A 249 23.50 18.53 4.39
CA ALA A 249 23.69 18.82 2.96
C ALA A 249 22.68 19.85 2.41
N PHE A 250 21.48 19.95 3.00
CA PHE A 250 20.50 20.98 2.66
C PHE A 250 20.73 22.32 3.39
N ALA A 251 21.29 22.30 4.60
CA ALA A 251 21.55 23.52 5.39
C ALA A 251 22.52 24.47 4.67
N THR A 252 23.55 23.95 4.00
CA THR A 252 24.51 24.73 3.18
C THR A 252 23.91 25.33 1.91
N MET A 253 22.71 24.93 1.50
CA MET A 253 22.01 25.45 0.31
C MET A 253 20.92 26.49 0.65
N LEU A 254 20.59 26.69 1.93
CA LEU A 254 19.41 27.46 2.36
C LEU A 254 19.73 28.57 3.37
N SER A 255 21.01 28.82 3.68
CA SER A 255 21.45 29.83 4.66
C SER A 255 21.42 31.29 4.14
N GLU A 256 20.52 31.62 3.22
CA GLU A 256 20.47 32.93 2.54
C GLU A 256 19.12 33.67 2.65
N SER A 257 18.14 33.15 3.40
CA SER A 257 16.85 33.84 3.62
C SER A 257 16.35 33.77 5.08
N ALA A 258 15.92 34.94 5.60
CA ALA A 258 15.41 35.16 6.96
C ALA A 258 14.13 34.35 7.25
N SER A 259 13.89 33.75 8.43
CA SER A 259 14.01 34.22 9.84
C SER A 259 12.83 35.07 10.34
N ALA A 260 11.89 34.44 11.07
CA ALA A 260 10.99 35.07 12.06
C ALA A 260 10.32 34.05 13.00
N LYS A 261 10.12 34.46 14.27
CA LYS A 261 9.22 33.92 15.33
C LYS A 261 8.35 35.14 15.82
N PRO A 262 7.46 35.15 16.86
CA PRO A 262 7.25 34.16 17.96
C PRO A 262 5.79 33.99 18.55
N ASN A 263 5.64 33.05 19.52
CA ASN A 263 4.78 33.09 20.74
C ASN A 263 3.22 33.20 20.57
N ASN A 264 2.30 32.99 21.55
CA ASN A 264 2.22 32.60 23.00
C ASN A 264 0.72 32.18 23.29
N THR A 265 0.19 31.60 24.40
CA THR A 265 0.62 30.82 25.60
C THR A 265 -0.62 30.26 26.35
N SER A 266 -0.48 29.18 27.16
CA SER A 266 -1.34 28.78 28.32
C SER A 266 -2.80 28.31 28.01
N THR A 267 -3.54 27.59 28.88
CA THR A 267 -3.44 27.32 30.34
C THR A 267 -3.50 25.81 30.73
N ILE A 268 -3.38 25.55 32.04
CA ILE A 268 -3.42 24.26 32.75
C ILE A 268 -4.64 24.28 33.71
N ASP A 269 -5.13 23.13 34.18
CA ASP A 269 -5.47 22.86 35.60
C ASP A 269 -5.76 21.37 35.84
N THR A 270 -5.68 20.92 37.09
CA THR A 270 -5.55 19.50 37.51
C THR A 270 -6.63 19.01 38.49
N ASP A 271 -6.69 17.69 38.71
CA ASP A 271 -7.74 16.98 39.47
C ASP A 271 -7.82 17.29 40.98
N SER A 272 -8.97 16.92 41.58
CA SER A 272 -9.14 16.69 43.02
C SER A 272 -10.20 15.60 43.29
N ASP A 273 -10.00 14.81 44.35
CA ASP A 273 -10.73 13.56 44.65
C ASP A 273 -12.27 13.64 44.79
N GLY A 274 -12.97 12.52 44.60
CA GLY A 274 -14.41 12.47 44.98
C GLY A 274 -15.32 11.29 44.59
N LEU A 275 -14.81 10.08 44.30
CA LEU A 275 -15.59 8.82 44.16
C LEU A 275 -17.06 8.91 43.64
N GLY A 276 -17.24 9.20 42.35
CA GLY A 276 -18.52 9.02 41.64
C GLY A 276 -18.40 8.02 40.49
N ARG A 277 -18.62 6.71 40.74
CA ARG A 277 -18.64 5.73 39.64
C ARG A 277 -19.86 5.99 38.74
N PRO A 278 -19.69 6.22 37.42
CA PRO A 278 -20.83 6.25 36.52
C PRO A 278 -21.52 4.88 36.53
N SER A 279 -22.85 4.86 36.57
CA SER A 279 -23.60 3.62 36.42
C SER A 279 -23.40 3.12 35.00
N GLY A 280 -22.68 2.02 34.84
CA GLY A 280 -22.41 1.43 33.53
C GLY A 280 -23.73 1.11 32.80
N PRO A 281 -23.76 1.18 31.45
CA PRO A 281 -24.97 0.89 30.69
C PRO A 281 -25.47 -0.50 31.07
N LYS A 282 -26.72 -0.60 31.51
CA LYS A 282 -27.36 -1.87 31.84
C LYS A 282 -27.57 -2.65 30.54
N HIS A 283 -26.59 -3.47 30.18
CA HIS A 283 -26.64 -4.36 29.03
C HIS A 283 -27.75 -5.40 29.25
N HIS A 284 -28.96 -5.07 28.80
CA HIS A 284 -30.00 -6.06 28.62
C HIS A 284 -29.53 -7.09 27.60
N LEU A 285 -29.68 -8.37 27.95
CA LEU A 285 -29.12 -9.50 27.22
C LEU A 285 -29.69 -9.55 25.80
N LEU A 286 -28.81 -9.55 24.77
CA LEU A 286 -29.20 -9.76 23.37
C LEU A 286 -29.79 -11.16 23.10
N TYR A 287 -29.85 -12.03 24.11
CA TYR A 287 -30.35 -13.41 24.01
C TYR A 287 -31.88 -13.55 24.19
N ARG A 288 -32.64 -12.46 24.05
CA ARG A 288 -34.12 -12.51 23.99
C ARG A 288 -34.70 -11.41 23.12
N GLU A 289 -34.26 -11.37 21.87
CA GLU A 289 -34.83 -10.50 20.84
C GLU A 289 -36.33 -10.78 20.65
N GLN A 290 -37.10 -9.74 20.37
CA GLN A 290 -38.50 -9.84 19.96
C GLN A 290 -38.55 -9.65 18.43
N ASP A 291 -39.37 -10.43 17.73
CA ASP A 291 -39.51 -10.37 16.27
C ASP A 291 -40.35 -9.15 15.80
N PHE A 292 -40.83 -8.35 16.75
CA PHE A 292 -41.71 -7.19 16.57
C PHE A 292 -41.18 -6.00 17.37
N ASP A 293 -41.52 -4.78 16.94
CA ASP A 293 -41.19 -3.54 17.66
C ASP A 293 -42.15 -3.27 18.84
N GLU A 294 -41.91 -2.19 19.57
CA GLU A 294 -42.74 -1.76 20.72
C GLU A 294 -44.19 -1.42 20.34
N ASN A 295 -44.51 -1.31 19.05
CA ASN A 295 -45.84 -1.05 18.49
C ASN A 295 -46.48 -2.32 17.90
N GLY A 296 -45.82 -3.48 17.96
CA GLY A 296 -46.28 -4.74 17.37
C GLY A 296 -46.04 -4.87 15.86
N VAL A 297 -45.24 -4.00 15.25
CA VAL A 297 -44.88 -4.07 13.83
C VAL A 297 -43.74 -5.07 13.64
N SER A 298 -43.86 -5.97 12.66
CA SER A 298 -42.81 -6.93 12.33
C SER A 298 -41.48 -6.22 12.02
N LEU A 299 -40.41 -6.69 12.63
CA LEU A 299 -39.05 -6.21 12.36
C LEU A 299 -38.42 -6.90 11.14
N TRP A 300 -39.16 -7.72 10.40
CA TRP A 300 -38.70 -8.40 9.18
C TRP A 300 -39.14 -7.67 7.91
N GLU A 301 -38.21 -7.49 6.97
CA GLU A 301 -38.46 -7.01 5.61
C GLU A 301 -38.12 -8.09 4.59
N SER A 302 -38.93 -8.23 3.53
CA SER A 302 -38.62 -9.12 2.41
C SER A 302 -37.74 -8.44 1.35
N PHE A 303 -36.87 -9.24 0.74
CA PHE A 303 -36.06 -8.87 -0.42
C PHE A 303 -35.91 -10.06 -1.37
N TYR A 304 -35.54 -9.82 -2.62
CA TYR A 304 -35.31 -10.89 -3.59
C TYR A 304 -33.83 -11.23 -3.68
N ASP A 305 -33.48 -12.51 -3.51
CA ASP A 305 -32.12 -13.02 -3.54
C ASP A 305 -31.81 -13.61 -4.92
N TYR A 306 -31.27 -12.77 -5.81
CA TYR A 306 -30.86 -13.16 -7.17
C TYR A 306 -29.79 -14.28 -7.21
N GLY A 307 -29.15 -14.60 -6.08
CA GLY A 307 -28.23 -15.74 -5.98
C GLY A 307 -28.92 -17.08 -5.71
N GLN A 308 -30.19 -17.07 -5.30
CA GLN A 308 -31.00 -18.25 -4.99
C GLN A 308 -32.35 -18.28 -5.74
N GLU A 309 -32.67 -17.22 -6.49
CA GLU A 309 -33.93 -17.01 -7.23
C GLU A 309 -35.21 -16.96 -6.36
N GLU A 310 -35.07 -16.79 -5.04
CA GLU A 310 -36.16 -16.77 -4.05
C GLU A 310 -36.31 -15.44 -3.30
N TYR A 311 -37.50 -15.19 -2.76
CA TYR A 311 -37.72 -14.13 -1.76
C TYR A 311 -37.29 -14.58 -0.37
N ARG A 312 -36.52 -13.74 0.32
CA ARG A 312 -35.98 -14.00 1.67
C ARG A 312 -36.27 -12.81 2.59
N TYR A 313 -36.21 -13.04 3.89
CA TYR A 313 -36.52 -12.03 4.91
C TYR A 313 -35.25 -11.64 5.66
N TYR A 314 -35.00 -10.35 5.83
CA TYR A 314 -33.94 -9.82 6.68
C TYR A 314 -34.53 -9.13 7.91
N HIS A 315 -33.90 -9.31 9.08
CA HIS A 315 -34.33 -8.67 10.32
C HIS A 315 -33.69 -7.29 10.48
N ARG A 316 -34.51 -6.26 10.66
CA ARG A 316 -34.10 -4.85 10.73
C ARG A 316 -33.07 -4.56 11.82
N ILE A 317 -33.15 -5.21 12.98
CA ILE A 317 -32.24 -4.99 14.11
C ILE A 317 -31.01 -5.90 13.98
N SER A 318 -31.16 -7.20 14.23
CA SER A 318 -30.05 -8.17 14.31
C SER A 318 -29.52 -8.72 12.98
N LYS A 319 -30.04 -8.24 11.85
CA LYS A 319 -29.52 -8.49 10.48
C LYS A 319 -29.47 -9.97 10.02
N ARG A 320 -29.96 -10.91 10.83
CA ARG A 320 -30.23 -12.30 10.42
C ARG A 320 -31.09 -12.34 9.14
N VAL A 321 -30.77 -13.26 8.23
CA VAL A 321 -31.50 -13.52 6.99
C VAL A 321 -32.05 -14.94 7.03
N VAL A 322 -33.35 -15.10 6.78
CA VAL A 322 -34.05 -16.40 6.81
C VAL A 322 -34.98 -16.50 5.60
N THR A 323 -35.16 -17.70 5.05
CA THR A 323 -36.07 -17.97 3.92
C THR A 323 -37.55 -17.94 4.32
N GLN A 324 -37.87 -18.23 5.59
CA GLN A 324 -39.22 -18.24 6.14
C GLN A 324 -39.27 -17.51 7.49
N LEU A 325 -40.41 -16.90 7.81
CA LEU A 325 -40.57 -16.13 9.06
C LEU A 325 -40.79 -17.06 10.27
N PRO A 326 -40.21 -16.76 11.45
CA PRO A 326 -40.53 -17.49 12.67
C PRO A 326 -42.04 -17.50 12.94
N GLY A 327 -42.61 -18.69 13.11
CA GLY A 327 -44.06 -18.89 13.32
C GLY A 327 -44.87 -19.31 12.09
N GLN A 328 -44.32 -19.19 10.87
CA GLN A 328 -44.92 -19.83 9.68
C GLN A 328 -44.42 -21.27 9.55
N ALA A 329 -45.08 -22.19 10.24
CA ALA A 329 -44.91 -23.63 9.99
C ALA A 329 -45.48 -24.02 8.63
N GLN A 330 -44.87 -25.00 7.97
CA GLN A 330 -45.30 -25.51 6.66
C GLN A 330 -46.73 -26.11 6.72
N GLN A 331 -47.50 -25.84 5.67
CA GLN A 331 -48.67 -26.63 5.24
C GLN A 331 -48.34 -27.27 3.89
#